data_AF-A0A6M1YL75-F1
#
_entry.id   AF-A0A6M1YL75-F1
#
_cell.length_a   1.000
_cell.length_b   1.000
_cell.length_c   1.000
_cell.angle_alpha   90.00
_cell.angle_beta   90.00
_cell.angle_gamma   90.00
#
_symmetry.space_group_name_H-M   'P 1'
#
loop_
_entity.id
_entity.type
_entity.pdbx_description
1 polymer ?
#
loop_
_entity_poly.entity_id
_entity_poly.type
_entity_poly.pdbx_seq_one_letter_code
_entity_poly.pdbx_strand_id
1 'polypeptide(L)'
;MEDKFSELANTLRDLINSLEEFEKTKDDYKKPDIRARQVKVLSLGKIIGNTTLRHTLKLLDDIDEYLSNPQKEKFTSLIKDAIKLQNDLWEL
;
A
#
# COMPACT_ATOMS: atom_id res chain seq x y z
N MET A 1 -17.23 -12.65 -2.16
CA MET A 1 -16.71 -11.53 -1.35
C MET A 1 -15.24 -11.81 -1.02
N GLU A 2 -14.90 -13.03 -0.61
CA GLU A 2 -13.54 -13.62 -0.56
C GLU A 2 -12.61 -13.19 -1.71
N ASP A 3 -13.10 -13.25 -2.95
CA ASP A 3 -12.33 -12.86 -4.13
C ASP A 3 -11.81 -11.42 -4.09
N LYS A 4 -12.57 -10.49 -3.50
CA LYS A 4 -12.20 -9.07 -3.42
C LYS A 4 -11.21 -8.81 -2.30
N PHE A 5 -11.33 -9.50 -1.16
CA PHE A 5 -10.32 -9.47 -0.10
C PHE A 5 -8.98 -10.00 -0.61
N SER A 6 -9.00 -11.16 -1.28
CA SER A 6 -7.82 -11.74 -1.94
C SER A 6 -7.23 -10.81 -3.00
N GLU A 7 -8.06 -10.16 -3.82
CA GLU A 7 -7.61 -9.19 -4.82
C GLU A 7 -6.96 -7.96 -4.17
N LEU A 8 -7.51 -7.44 -3.08
CA LEU A 8 -6.93 -6.33 -2.33
C LEU A 8 -5.61 -6.72 -1.68
N ALA A 9 -5.54 -7.88 -1.01
CA ALA A 9 -4.32 -8.37 -0.38
C ALA A 9 -3.18 -8.57 -1.40
N ASN A 10 -3.50 -9.12 -2.57
CA ASN A 10 -2.52 -9.24 -3.66
C ASN A 10 -2.09 -7.87 -4.19
N THR A 11 -3.01 -6.91 -4.32
CA THR A 11 -2.68 -5.55 -4.78
C THR A 11 -1.83 -4.79 -3.73
N LEU A 12 -2.05 -5.02 -2.43
CA LEU A 12 -1.23 -4.48 -1.35
C LEU A 12 0.19 -5.05 -1.38
N ARG A 13 0.35 -6.36 -1.57
CA ARG A 13 1.68 -6.99 -1.77
C ARG A 13 2.45 -6.31 -2.89
N ASP A 14 1.75 -6.09 -3.98
CA ASP A 14 2.25 -5.45 -5.18
C ASP A 14 2.69 -3.99 -4.94
N LEU A 15 1.91 -3.25 -4.15
CA LEU A 15 2.24 -1.90 -3.69
C LEU A 15 3.47 -1.90 -2.78
N ILE A 16 3.53 -2.83 -1.81
CA ILE A 16 4.69 -3.04 -0.93
C ILE A 16 5.96 -3.27 -1.75
N ASN A 17 5.92 -4.18 -2.73
CA ASN A 17 7.06 -4.45 -3.61
C ASN A 17 7.53 -3.19 -4.36
N SER A 18 6.60 -2.36 -4.85
CA SER A 18 6.97 -1.10 -5.51
C SER A 18 7.51 -0.05 -4.55
N LEU A 19 7.05 0.01 -3.31
CA LEU A 19 7.62 0.88 -2.28
C LEU A 19 9.04 0.44 -1.89
N GLU A 20 9.28 -0.86 -1.79
CA GLU A 20 10.63 -1.41 -1.56
C GLU A 20 11.56 -1.16 -2.74
N GLU A 21 11.09 -1.30 -3.99
CA GLU A 21 11.89 -0.93 -5.17
C GLU A 21 12.20 0.56 -5.14
N PHE A 22 11.24 1.42 -4.81
CA PHE A 22 11.45 2.85 -4.68
C PHE A 22 12.50 3.16 -3.61
N GLU A 23 12.43 2.57 -2.42
CA GLU A 23 13.42 2.82 -1.36
C GLU A 23 14.84 2.43 -1.78
N LYS A 24 14.98 1.38 -2.60
CA LYS A 24 16.28 0.94 -3.15
C LYS A 24 16.79 1.84 -4.28
N THR A 25 15.90 2.50 -5.01
CA THR A 25 16.19 3.24 -6.26
C THR A 25 15.88 4.73 -6.18
N LYS A 26 15.57 5.26 -5.00
CA LYS A 26 15.19 6.68 -4.82
C LYS A 26 16.29 7.66 -5.20
N ASP A 27 17.54 7.19 -5.24
CA ASP A 27 18.72 7.93 -5.71
C ASP A 27 18.96 7.76 -7.23
N ASP A 28 18.20 6.89 -7.89
CA ASP A 28 18.21 6.63 -9.34
C ASP A 28 17.07 7.36 -10.07
N TYR A 29 17.15 7.41 -11.40
CA TYR A 29 16.11 8.04 -12.24
C TYR A 29 14.86 7.16 -12.43
N LYS A 30 14.95 5.85 -12.17
CA LYS A 30 13.84 4.91 -12.39
C LYS A 30 12.93 4.89 -11.17
N LYS A 31 11.76 5.53 -11.29
CA LYS A 31 10.72 5.50 -10.25
C LYS A 31 9.68 4.42 -10.58
N PRO A 32 9.41 3.45 -9.69
CA PRO A 32 8.35 2.47 -9.90
C PRO A 32 6.97 3.15 -9.90
N ASP A 33 6.01 2.56 -10.63
CA ASP A 33 4.64 3.08 -10.71
C ASP A 33 3.84 2.76 -9.44
N ILE A 34 4.07 3.55 -8.40
CA ILE A 34 3.34 3.46 -7.13
C ILE A 34 1.92 4.00 -7.28
N ARG A 35 1.71 5.03 -8.11
CA ARG A 35 0.43 5.73 -8.20
C ARG A 35 -0.67 4.85 -8.78
N ALA A 36 -0.39 4.08 -9.83
CA ALA A 36 -1.37 3.14 -10.38
C ALA A 36 -1.82 2.10 -9.33
N ARG A 37 -0.89 1.63 -8.49
CA ARG A 37 -1.18 0.67 -7.42
C ARG A 37 -2.02 1.29 -6.30
N GLN A 38 -1.72 2.52 -5.89
CA GLN A 38 -2.54 3.26 -4.91
C GLN A 38 -3.99 3.41 -5.36
N VAL A 39 -4.22 3.76 -6.63
CA VAL A 39 -5.57 3.90 -7.21
C VAL A 39 -6.33 2.57 -7.18
N LYS A 40 -5.66 1.46 -7.51
CA LYS A 40 -6.28 0.13 -7.48
C LYS A 40 -6.62 -0.29 -6.04
N VAL A 41 -5.72 -0.07 -5.09
CA VAL A 41 -5.93 -0.33 -3.66
C VAL A 41 -7.14 0.46 -3.13
N LEU A 42 -7.24 1.76 -3.44
CA LEU A 42 -8.38 2.58 -3.06
C LEU A 42 -9.70 2.07 -3.64
N SER A 43 -9.70 1.68 -4.92
CA SER A 43 -10.89 1.19 -5.61
C SER A 43 -11.41 -0.10 -5.00
N LEU A 44 -10.51 -1.04 -4.66
CA LEU A 44 -10.86 -2.29 -4.00
C LEU A 44 -11.33 -2.07 -2.56
N GLY A 45 -10.65 -1.18 -1.80
CA GLY A 45 -11.08 -0.80 -0.45
C GLY A 45 -12.51 -0.27 -0.41
N LYS A 46 -12.90 0.55 -1.39
CA LYS A 46 -14.28 1.06 -1.54
C LYS A 46 -15.30 -0.04 -1.77
N ILE A 47 -14.94 -1.09 -2.51
CA ILE A 47 -15.84 -2.21 -2.83
C ILE A 47 -16.07 -3.12 -1.61
N ILE A 48 -15.01 -3.37 -0.83
CA ILE A 48 -15.05 -4.30 0.30
C ILE A 48 -15.87 -3.74 1.47
N GLY A 49 -15.73 -2.45 1.80
CA GLY A 49 -16.54 -1.79 2.81
C GLY A 49 -15.83 -0.71 3.61
N ASN A 50 -16.59 0.01 4.43
CA ASN A 50 -16.15 1.24 5.10
C ASN A 50 -14.96 1.06 6.07
N THR A 51 -14.88 -0.07 6.78
CA THR A 51 -13.76 -0.34 7.71
C THR A 51 -12.46 -0.52 6.95
N THR A 52 -12.45 -1.42 5.95
CA THR A 52 -11.30 -1.66 5.08
C THR A 52 -10.91 -0.38 4.34
N LEU A 53 -11.88 0.37 3.81
CA LEU A 53 -11.64 1.65 3.14
C LEU A 53 -10.91 2.65 4.05
N ARG A 54 -11.27 2.74 5.34
CA ARG A 54 -10.62 3.67 6.28
C ARG A 54 -9.14 3.31 6.48
N HIS A 55 -8.84 2.03 6.68
CA HIS A 55 -7.45 1.57 6.83
C HIS A 55 -6.66 1.77 5.53
N THR A 56 -7.28 1.48 4.39
CA THR A 56 -6.70 1.72 3.07
C THR A 56 -6.37 3.20 2.86
N LEU A 57 -7.30 4.13 3.14
CA LEU A 57 -7.07 5.56 2.97
C LEU A 57 -5.90 6.05 3.81
N LYS A 58 -5.86 5.68 5.09
CA LYS A 58 -4.75 6.03 5.98
C LYS A 58 -3.40 5.56 5.42
N LEU A 59 -3.32 4.29 5.01
CA LEU A 59 -2.11 3.75 4.42
C LEU A 59 -1.67 4.54 3.18
N LEU A 60 -2.62 4.94 2.32
CA LEU A 60 -2.32 5.72 1.12
C LEU A 60 -1.82 7.13 1.44
N ASP A 61 -2.37 7.78 2.46
CA ASP A 61 -1.91 9.08 2.93
C ASP A 61 -0.47 8.99 3.49
N ASP A 62 -0.18 7.96 4.28
CA ASP A 62 1.16 7.71 4.82
C ASP A 62 2.19 7.45 3.70
N ILE A 63 1.78 6.79 2.60
CA ILE A 63 2.61 6.63 1.39
C ILE A 63 2.86 7.98 0.73
N ASP A 64 1.82 8.79 0.51
CA ASP A 64 1.96 10.08 -0.17
C ASP A 64 2.87 11.04 0.64
N GLU A 65 2.78 11.00 1.97
CA GLU A 65 3.70 11.74 2.86
C GLU A 65 5.14 11.24 2.71
N TYR A 66 5.34 9.92 2.72
CA TYR A 66 6.65 9.31 2.56
C TYR A 66 7.28 9.64 1.20
N LEU A 67 6.53 9.55 0.10
CA LEU A 67 7.04 9.85 -1.24
C LEU A 67 7.42 11.32 -1.40
N SER A 68 6.75 12.21 -0.67
CA SER A 68 7.06 13.64 -0.66
C SER A 68 8.34 13.97 0.12
N ASN A 69 8.64 13.21 1.18
CA ASN A 69 9.85 13.37 1.97
C ASN A 69 10.36 12.01 2.49
N PRO A 70 11.12 11.27 1.66
CA PRO A 70 11.53 9.91 1.98
C PRO A 70 12.46 9.84 3.20
N GLN A 71 11.97 9.24 4.28
CA GLN A 71 12.74 9.02 5.51
C GLN A 71 12.70 7.53 5.86
N LYS A 72 13.87 6.95 6.15
CA LYS A 72 14.02 5.51 6.42
C LYS A 72 13.17 5.03 7.59
N GLU A 73 13.01 5.85 8.62
CA GLU A 73 12.18 5.55 9.78
C GLU A 73 10.69 5.49 9.42
N LYS A 74 10.21 6.45 8.62
CA LYS A 74 8.84 6.47 8.10
C LYS A 74 8.58 5.26 7.19
N PHE A 75 9.53 4.92 6.32
CA PHE A 75 9.45 3.74 5.47
C PHE A 75 9.27 2.45 6.28
N THR A 76 10.06 2.28 7.35
CA THR A 76 9.98 1.07 8.19
C THR A 76 8.62 0.93 8.87
N SER A 77 8.03 2.03 9.34
CA SER A 77 6.68 2.01 9.91
C SER A 77 5.62 1.72 8.86
N LEU A 78 5.71 2.42 7.73
CA LEU A 78 4.78 2.29 6.60
C LEU A 78 4.68 0.84 6.09
N ILE A 79 5.82 0.17 5.91
CA ILE A 79 5.85 -1.22 5.44
C ILE A 79 5.21 -2.17 6.47
N LYS A 80 5.45 -1.95 7.77
CA LYS A 80 4.80 -2.77 8.82
C LYS A 80 3.29 -2.63 8.79
N ASP A 81 2.79 -1.40 8.66
CA ASP A 81 1.36 -1.13 8.60
C ASP A 81 0.72 -1.72 7.33
N ALA A 82 1.41 -1.64 6.19
CA ALA A 82 0.98 -2.24 4.93
C ALA A 82 0.89 -3.79 5.02
N ILE A 83 1.91 -4.43 5.58
CA ILE A 83 1.95 -5.90 5.77
C ILE A 83 0.85 -6.33 6.75
N LYS A 84 0.64 -5.57 7.83
CA LYS A 84 -0.44 -5.86 8.78
C LYS A 84 -1.79 -5.83 8.10
N LEU A 85 -2.10 -4.75 7.36
CA LEU A 85 -3.36 -4.66 6.63
C LEU A 85 -3.52 -5.79 5.61
N GLN A 86 -2.44 -6.16 4.92
CA GLN A 86 -2.45 -7.30 4.00
C GLN A 86 -2.80 -8.62 4.71
N ASN A 87 -2.20 -8.89 5.87
CA ASN A 87 -2.45 -10.11 6.64
C ASN A 87 -3.87 -10.14 7.22
N ASP A 88 -4.33 -9.02 7.78
CA ASP A 88 -5.70 -8.88 8.30
C ASP A 88 -6.74 -9.21 7.23
N LEU A 89 -6.45 -8.96 5.94
CA LEU A 89 -7.34 -9.29 4.83
C LEU A 89 -7.33 -10.77 4.43
N TRP A 90 -6.31 -11.54 4.80
CA TRP A 90 -6.27 -12.99 4.57
C TRP A 90 -7.01 -13.77 5.65
N GLU A 91 -7.24 -13.16 6.82
CA GLU A 91 -7.94 -13.76 7.96
C GLU A 91 -9.46 -13.53 7.92
N LEU A 92 -9.97 -12.80 6.93
CA LEU A 92 -11.39 -12.44 6.72
C LEU A 92 -12.04 -13.25 5.60
#